data_AF-A0A7J9VIP5-F1
#
_entry.id   AF-A0A7J9VIP5-F1
#
_cell.length_a   1.000
_cell.length_b   1.000
_cell.length_c   1.000
_cell.angle_alpha   90.00
_cell.angle_beta   90.00
_cell.angle_gamma   90.00
#
_symmetry.space_group_name_H-M   'P 1'
#
loop_
_entity.id
_entity.type
_entity.pdbx_description
1 polymer ?
#
loop_
_entity_poly.entity_id
_entity_poly.type
_entity_poly.pdbx_seq_one_letter_code
_entity_poly.pdbx_strand_id
1 'polypeptide(L)'
;MRFVSAHPPARPMASVPIFGCLARRGGVHLLIVGIDVYAPEEYDQSLASDLVTLLNAASNVDSPHMPPRHPRSHLLEMLHGWDEDGPERVLTLRDAAGQLVGAADVHVSQWEDNQHMAHVDVTVHPDHRRSGHGSTLLDAVTGLARDWGKTLTSCEAWADSSGEGFAAYHGYKPGMRSAQRRLDLAALDWGQIDELHAEAADKATAYELVSIVGRAPEALIPDLVAVTAAINDAPLDDLEWEDEIYSVDRVRAFETAQAARERRLYRLLARRIEDGGCAGHTVVAVDPRRPSYGNQMDTTVLVEHRGNRLGLLLKTAMLRWLRETEPQLDLIDTWNAESNTHMIAVNDRLGCFVVARGGIWQRRL
;
A
#
# COMPACT_ATOMS: atom_id res chain seq x y z
N MET A 1 -17.56 73.53 0.57
CA MET A 1 -17.00 72.26 0.07
C MET A 1 -16.09 71.72 1.17
N ARG A 2 -16.50 70.88 2.14
CA ARG A 2 -17.24 69.59 2.11
C ARG A 2 -16.53 68.61 1.16
N PHE A 3 -16.07 67.40 1.53
CA PHE A 3 -16.26 66.56 2.72
C PHE A 3 -15.13 65.50 2.81
N VAL A 4 -14.87 65.05 4.04
CA VAL A 4 -14.18 63.81 4.48
C VAL A 4 -14.83 62.55 3.89
N SER A 5 -14.07 61.45 3.72
CA SER A 5 -14.50 60.01 3.64
C SER A 5 -13.58 59.26 2.65
N ALA A 6 -13.19 58.00 2.78
CA ALA A 6 -13.29 56.97 3.81
C ALA A 6 -12.38 55.80 3.39
N HIS A 7 -11.93 55.00 4.36
CA HIS A 7 -11.56 53.60 4.13
C HIS A 7 -12.80 52.78 3.74
N PRO A 8 -12.64 51.79 2.85
CA PRO A 8 -13.49 50.61 2.90
C PRO A 8 -12.65 49.32 2.71
N PRO A 9 -13.23 48.12 2.86
CA PRO A 9 -13.38 47.48 4.16
C PRO A 9 -12.69 46.10 4.21
N ALA A 10 -12.29 45.70 5.40
CA ALA A 10 -12.10 44.28 5.72
C ALA A 10 -13.40 43.53 5.41
N ARG A 11 -13.29 42.45 4.63
CA ARG A 11 -14.39 41.51 4.35
C ARG A 11 -13.87 40.07 4.53
N PRO A 12 -14.76 39.16 4.95
CA PRO A 12 -14.56 38.41 6.17
C PRO A 12 -13.99 37.02 5.90
N MET A 13 -13.12 36.57 6.81
CA MET A 13 -12.96 35.14 7.08
C MET A 13 -14.34 34.59 7.43
N ALA A 14 -14.95 33.87 6.48
CA ALA A 14 -16.05 32.99 6.79
C ALA A 14 -15.47 31.82 7.58
N SER A 15 -15.39 32.01 8.91
CA SER A 15 -15.35 30.92 9.86
C SER A 15 -16.62 30.11 9.66
N VAL A 16 -16.53 29.03 8.89
CA VAL A 16 -17.54 27.98 8.91
C VAL A 16 -17.53 27.45 10.34
N PRO A 17 -18.69 27.42 11.03
CA PRO A 17 -18.73 26.93 12.39
C PRO A 17 -18.38 25.43 12.36
N ILE A 18 -17.19 25.10 12.88
CA ILE A 18 -16.85 23.75 13.31
C ILE A 18 -17.75 23.49 14.53
N PHE A 19 -18.94 22.96 14.27
CA PHE A 19 -19.74 22.39 15.34
C PHE A 19 -19.06 21.09 15.75
N GLY A 20 -18.46 21.12 16.94
CA GLY A 20 -17.87 19.97 17.57
C GLY A 20 -18.89 18.84 17.66
N CYS A 21 -18.56 17.73 17.02
CA CYS A 21 -19.13 16.44 17.36
C CYS A 21 -18.00 15.66 18.03
N LEU A 22 -18.13 15.40 19.32
CA LEU A 22 -17.25 14.44 19.99
C LEU A 22 -17.42 13.10 19.27
N ALA A 23 -16.41 12.70 18.49
CA ALA A 23 -16.31 11.37 17.94
C ALA A 23 -16.13 10.38 19.10
N ARG A 24 -17.22 9.70 19.48
CA ARG A 24 -17.13 8.40 20.14
C ARG A 24 -17.21 7.34 19.05
N ARG A 25 -16.40 6.29 19.20
CA ARG A 25 -16.29 5.08 18.36
C ARG A 25 -17.62 4.32 18.14
N GLY A 26 -18.62 4.94 17.53
CA GLY A 26 -19.90 4.30 17.21
C GLY A 26 -20.43 4.78 15.85
N GLY A 27 -20.85 3.82 15.03
CA GLY A 27 -21.33 4.00 13.66
C GLY A 27 -22.42 5.05 13.50
N VAL A 28 -22.00 6.24 13.08
CA VAL A 28 -22.87 7.31 12.61
C VAL A 28 -22.24 7.83 11.32
N HIS A 29 -22.94 7.61 10.21
CA HIS A 29 -22.62 8.24 8.92
C HIS A 29 -22.50 9.76 9.13
N LEU A 30 -21.29 10.29 9.00
CA LEU A 30 -21.04 11.72 9.18
C LEU A 30 -21.23 12.43 7.85
N LEU A 31 -21.96 13.55 7.85
CA LEU A 31 -22.01 14.46 6.71
C LEU A 31 -21.11 15.65 7.01
N ILE A 32 -19.96 15.71 6.35
CA ILE A 32 -19.25 16.98 6.14
C ILE A 32 -19.94 17.62 4.93
N VAL A 33 -20.16 18.94 4.90
CA VAL A 33 -21.04 19.55 3.86
C VAL A 33 -20.69 19.08 2.45
N GLY A 34 -21.56 18.27 1.85
CA GLY A 34 -21.40 17.68 0.50
C GLY A 34 -20.54 16.40 0.41
N ILE A 35 -20.07 15.85 1.53
CA ILE A 35 -19.23 14.65 1.61
C ILE A 35 -19.89 13.62 2.53
N ASP A 36 -20.13 12.42 2.00
CA ASP A 36 -20.56 11.25 2.76
C ASP A 36 -19.34 10.57 3.39
N VAL A 37 -19.38 10.25 4.68
CA VAL A 37 -18.29 9.61 5.42
C VAL A 37 -18.75 8.27 5.97
N TYR A 38 -18.08 7.20 5.55
CA TYR A 38 -18.39 5.80 5.88
C TYR A 38 -17.38 5.24 6.87
N ALA A 39 -17.87 4.56 7.90
CA ALA A 39 -17.10 3.71 8.79
C ALA A 39 -17.04 2.26 8.29
N PRO A 40 -16.12 1.41 8.80
CA PRO A 40 -15.94 0.05 8.30
C PRO A 40 -17.20 -0.83 8.32
N GLU A 41 -18.06 -0.65 9.31
CA GLU A 41 -19.35 -1.35 9.42
C GLU A 41 -20.36 -0.97 8.32
N GLU A 42 -20.11 0.13 7.60
CA GLU A 42 -20.93 0.64 6.50
C GLU A 42 -20.35 0.26 5.12
N TYR A 43 -19.18 -0.38 5.07
CA TYR A 43 -18.57 -0.80 3.81
C TYR A 43 -19.35 -1.96 3.20
N ASP A 44 -19.96 -1.69 2.05
CA ASP A 44 -20.77 -2.67 1.34
C ASP A 44 -20.40 -2.80 -0.15
N GLN A 45 -21.06 -3.73 -0.83
CA GLN A 45 -20.81 -4.00 -2.24
C GLN A 45 -21.20 -2.84 -3.14
N SER A 46 -22.15 -1.98 -2.73
CA SER A 46 -22.59 -0.82 -3.50
C SER A 46 -21.52 0.26 -3.46
N LEU A 47 -21.06 0.62 -2.27
CA LEU A 47 -19.98 1.58 -2.06
C LEU A 47 -18.72 1.15 -2.83
N ALA A 48 -18.31 -0.12 -2.69
CA ALA A 48 -17.14 -0.62 -3.39
C ALA A 48 -17.28 -0.58 -4.93
N SER A 49 -18.49 -0.77 -5.46
CA SER A 49 -18.73 -0.70 -6.92
C SER A 49 -18.63 0.72 -7.46
N ASP A 50 -19.17 1.69 -6.71
CA ASP A 50 -19.05 3.12 -7.04
C ASP A 50 -17.60 3.57 -6.99
N LEU A 51 -16.88 3.25 -5.90
CA LEU A 51 -15.46 3.56 -5.74
C LEU A 51 -14.61 2.95 -6.86
N VAL A 52 -14.81 1.68 -7.19
CA VAL A 52 -14.06 1.04 -8.27
C VAL A 52 -14.31 1.70 -9.63
N THR A 53 -15.53 2.18 -9.90
CA THR A 53 -15.83 2.93 -11.11
C THR A 53 -15.00 4.22 -11.18
N LEU A 54 -15.00 5.00 -10.11
CA LEU A 54 -14.19 6.22 -9.99
C LEU A 54 -12.68 5.93 -10.10
N LEU A 55 -12.18 4.97 -9.32
CA LEU A 55 -10.77 4.61 -9.24
C LEU A 55 -10.24 4.08 -10.56
N ASN A 56 -11.02 3.28 -11.30
CA ASN A 56 -10.63 2.80 -12.62
C ASN A 56 -10.62 3.94 -13.66
N ALA A 57 -11.58 4.87 -13.61
CA ALA A 57 -11.56 6.05 -14.49
C ALA A 57 -10.31 6.90 -14.25
N ALA A 58 -9.93 7.13 -13.00
CA ALA A 58 -8.68 7.83 -12.67
C ALA A 58 -7.43 7.03 -13.09
N SER A 59 -7.39 5.72 -12.80
CA SER A 59 -6.24 4.86 -13.13
C SER A 59 -6.01 4.74 -14.63
N ASN A 60 -7.06 4.77 -15.46
CA ASN A 60 -6.92 4.78 -16.93
C ASN A 60 -6.13 6.00 -17.45
N VAL A 61 -6.08 7.09 -16.69
CA VAL A 61 -5.33 8.31 -17.05
C VAL A 61 -3.99 8.35 -16.32
N ASP A 62 -3.99 8.11 -15.01
CA ASP A 62 -2.81 8.35 -14.16
C ASP A 62 -1.88 7.14 -14.06
N SER A 63 -2.40 5.92 -14.23
CA SER A 63 -1.65 4.67 -14.08
C SER A 63 -2.17 3.54 -14.98
N PRO A 64 -2.20 3.74 -16.32
CA PRO A 64 -2.80 2.78 -17.27
C PRO A 64 -2.10 1.41 -17.33
N HIS A 65 -0.92 1.29 -16.71
CA HIS A 65 -0.16 0.05 -16.58
C HIS A 65 -0.65 -0.86 -15.44
N MET A 66 -1.52 -0.34 -14.56
CA MET A 66 -2.15 -1.10 -13.48
C MET A 66 -3.38 -1.86 -13.99
N PRO A 67 -3.59 -3.11 -13.57
CA PRO A 67 -4.79 -3.84 -13.92
C PRO A 67 -6.04 -3.20 -13.26
N PRO A 68 -7.19 -3.20 -13.95
CA PRO A 68 -8.41 -2.60 -13.43
C PRO A 68 -8.85 -3.27 -12.13
N ARG A 69 -9.40 -2.47 -11.21
CA ARG A 69 -9.93 -2.94 -9.93
C ARG A 69 -11.22 -3.74 -10.11
N HIS A 70 -11.42 -4.75 -9.27
CA HIS A 70 -12.64 -5.55 -9.20
C HIS A 70 -13.43 -5.18 -7.92
N PRO A 71 -14.74 -4.88 -7.98
CA PRO A 71 -15.52 -4.41 -6.83
C PRO A 71 -15.43 -5.30 -5.59
N ARG A 72 -15.54 -6.62 -5.76
CA ARG A 72 -15.39 -7.55 -4.63
C ARG A 72 -13.98 -7.55 -4.02
N SER A 73 -12.92 -7.53 -4.82
CA SER A 73 -11.55 -7.48 -4.29
C SER A 73 -11.33 -6.17 -3.52
N HIS A 74 -11.88 -5.06 -4.01
CA HIS A 74 -11.78 -3.77 -3.36
C HIS A 74 -12.58 -3.71 -2.06
N LEU A 75 -13.80 -4.26 -2.00
CA LEU A 75 -14.56 -4.38 -0.75
C LEU A 75 -13.77 -5.16 0.31
N LEU A 76 -13.20 -6.31 -0.06
CA LEU A 76 -12.43 -7.12 0.88
C LEU A 76 -11.14 -6.42 1.33
N GLU A 77 -10.51 -5.65 0.45
CA GLU A 77 -9.38 -4.79 0.81
C GLU A 77 -9.79 -3.68 1.79
N MET A 78 -10.93 -3.03 1.59
CA MET A 78 -11.47 -2.04 2.52
C MET A 78 -11.82 -2.64 3.90
N LEU A 79 -12.31 -3.89 3.93
CA LEU A 79 -12.70 -4.54 5.19
C LEU A 79 -11.53 -5.13 5.98
N HIS A 80 -10.46 -5.54 5.29
CA HIS A 80 -9.41 -6.36 5.89
C HIS A 80 -7.99 -5.80 5.76
N GLY A 81 -7.75 -4.79 4.92
CA GLY A 81 -6.45 -4.14 4.81
C GLY A 81 -5.29 -5.09 4.44
N TRP A 82 -4.09 -4.72 4.89
CA TRP A 82 -2.87 -5.51 4.80
C TRP A 82 -2.76 -6.52 5.95
N ASP A 83 -3.00 -6.05 7.17
CA ASP A 83 -2.93 -6.83 8.40
C ASP A 83 -4.10 -6.54 9.35
N GLU A 84 -5.32 -6.60 8.80
CA GLU A 84 -6.58 -6.23 9.46
C GLU A 84 -6.69 -4.71 9.72
N ASP A 85 -5.96 -3.91 8.94
CA ASP A 85 -5.83 -2.45 9.02
C ASP A 85 -6.45 -1.73 7.78
N GLY A 86 -7.70 -2.07 7.47
CA GLY A 86 -8.47 -1.37 6.43
C GLY A 86 -8.59 0.14 6.68
N PRO A 87 -9.03 0.94 5.70
CA PRO A 87 -9.25 2.37 5.89
C PRO A 87 -10.20 2.61 7.05
N GLU A 88 -9.79 3.44 8.00
CA GLU A 88 -10.59 3.83 9.15
C GLU A 88 -11.84 4.58 8.68
N ARG A 89 -11.73 5.44 7.66
CA ARG A 89 -12.89 6.06 7.00
C ARG A 89 -12.69 6.13 5.50
N VAL A 90 -13.80 5.98 4.77
CA VAL A 90 -13.90 6.34 3.36
C VAL A 90 -14.86 7.52 3.21
N LEU A 91 -14.47 8.49 2.40
CA LEU A 91 -15.20 9.71 2.12
C LEU A 91 -15.58 9.72 0.64
N THR A 92 -16.81 10.07 0.32
CA THR A 92 -17.26 10.21 -1.07
C THR A 92 -17.89 11.57 -1.32
N LEU A 93 -17.59 12.14 -2.49
CA LEU A 93 -18.09 13.43 -2.93
C LEU A 93 -18.84 13.23 -4.24
N ARG A 94 -20.13 13.59 -4.22
CA ARG A 94 -21.02 13.51 -5.37
C ARG A 94 -21.33 14.89 -5.92
N ASP A 95 -21.54 14.98 -7.23
CA ASP A 95 -22.03 16.22 -7.85
C ASP A 95 -23.55 16.40 -7.67
N ALA A 96 -24.09 17.50 -8.20
CA ALA A 96 -25.52 17.82 -8.10
C ALA A 96 -26.43 16.80 -8.83
N ALA A 97 -25.89 16.00 -9.74
CA ALA A 97 -26.60 14.92 -10.42
C ALA A 97 -26.52 13.58 -9.65
N GLY A 98 -25.78 13.54 -8.53
CA GLY A 98 -25.58 12.35 -7.71
C GLY A 98 -24.45 11.43 -8.20
N GLN A 99 -23.69 11.85 -9.22
CA GLN A 99 -22.56 11.09 -9.72
C GLN A 99 -21.39 11.20 -8.74
N LEU A 100 -20.73 10.08 -8.44
CA LEU A 100 -19.50 10.07 -7.64
C LEU A 100 -18.37 10.74 -8.45
N VAL A 101 -17.89 11.89 -7.98
CA VAL A 101 -16.86 12.68 -8.66
C VAL A 101 -15.52 12.70 -7.94
N GLY A 102 -15.50 12.31 -6.67
CA GLY A 102 -14.26 12.12 -5.92
C GLY A 102 -14.45 11.26 -4.69
N ALA A 103 -13.36 10.67 -4.22
CA ALA A 103 -13.30 9.90 -3.00
C ALA A 103 -11.99 10.17 -2.28
N ALA A 104 -11.98 9.93 -0.98
CA ALA A 104 -10.78 9.90 -0.18
C ALA A 104 -10.89 8.79 0.86
N ASP A 105 -9.77 8.33 1.36
CA ASP A 105 -9.72 7.38 2.46
C ASP A 105 -8.61 7.77 3.43
N VAL A 106 -8.75 7.32 4.66
CA VAL A 106 -7.75 7.53 5.70
C VAL A 106 -7.45 6.22 6.41
N HIS A 107 -6.17 5.87 6.41
CA HIS A 107 -5.63 4.76 7.16
C HIS A 107 -4.83 5.28 8.35
N VAL A 108 -4.93 4.58 9.48
CA VAL A 108 -4.13 4.83 10.67
C VAL A 108 -3.61 3.49 11.18
N SER A 109 -2.39 3.48 11.70
CA SER A 109 -1.87 2.26 12.33
C SER A 109 -2.75 1.87 13.51
N GLN A 110 -3.12 0.58 13.57
CA GLN A 110 -3.73 -0.04 14.75
C GLN A 110 -2.69 -0.65 15.70
N TRP A 111 -1.41 -0.65 15.29
CA TRP A 111 -0.28 -1.23 15.99
C TRP A 111 0.48 -0.17 16.80
N GLU A 112 1.42 -0.58 17.64
CA GLU A 112 2.11 0.33 18.57
C GLU A 112 3.16 1.25 17.90
N ASP A 113 3.34 1.14 16.58
CA ASP A 113 4.18 2.01 15.75
C ASP A 113 3.35 3.03 14.96
N ASN A 114 4.00 4.12 14.53
CA ASN A 114 3.46 5.09 13.58
C ASN A 114 2.12 5.72 14.04
N GLN A 115 1.91 5.77 15.36
CA GLN A 115 0.67 6.27 15.97
C GLN A 115 0.47 7.78 15.73
N HIS A 116 1.54 8.53 15.43
CA HIS A 116 1.50 9.96 15.11
C HIS A 116 1.00 10.27 13.70
N MET A 117 0.91 9.28 12.81
CA MET A 117 0.61 9.50 11.40
C MET A 117 -0.75 8.94 10.93
N ALA A 118 -1.21 9.49 9.81
CA ALA A 118 -2.28 8.94 8.98
C ALA A 118 -1.82 8.89 7.52
N HIS A 119 -2.18 7.83 6.80
CA HIS A 119 -2.11 7.79 5.35
C HIS A 119 -3.43 8.29 4.78
N VAL A 120 -3.40 9.21 3.81
CA VAL A 120 -4.59 9.83 3.23
C VAL A 120 -4.48 9.84 1.71
N ASP A 121 -5.36 9.11 1.04
CA ASP A 121 -5.44 9.14 -0.42
C ASP A 121 -6.66 9.92 -0.90
N VAL A 122 -6.50 10.62 -2.02
CA VAL A 122 -7.56 11.41 -2.64
C VAL A 122 -7.59 11.13 -4.13
N THR A 123 -8.74 10.70 -4.63
CA THR A 123 -8.99 10.48 -6.05
C THR A 123 -10.13 11.36 -6.54
N VAL A 124 -9.94 12.02 -7.69
CA VAL A 124 -10.98 12.79 -8.38
C VAL A 124 -11.13 12.27 -9.80
N HIS A 125 -12.38 12.10 -10.24
CA HIS A 125 -12.70 11.66 -11.60
C HIS A 125 -12.01 12.59 -12.62
N PRO A 126 -11.35 12.07 -13.66
CA PRO A 126 -10.55 12.88 -14.59
C PRO A 126 -11.32 14.08 -15.17
N ASP A 127 -12.58 13.88 -15.55
CA ASP A 127 -13.44 14.93 -16.13
C ASP A 127 -13.92 15.99 -15.12
N HIS A 128 -13.73 15.77 -13.82
CA HIS A 128 -14.16 16.67 -12.74
C HIS A 128 -12.97 17.27 -11.96
N ARG A 129 -11.75 17.14 -12.49
CA ARG A 129 -10.53 17.74 -11.92
C ARG A 129 -10.54 19.26 -12.08
N ARG A 130 -9.73 19.93 -11.25
CA ARG A 130 -9.54 21.40 -11.26
C ARG A 130 -10.79 22.23 -10.91
N SER A 131 -11.78 21.60 -10.27
CA SER A 131 -13.02 22.26 -9.79
C SER A 131 -13.09 22.38 -8.26
N GLY A 132 -11.98 22.20 -7.55
CA GLY A 132 -11.91 22.29 -6.08
C GLY A 132 -12.23 21.00 -5.31
N HIS A 133 -12.84 19.99 -5.96
CA HIS A 133 -13.21 18.71 -5.34
C HIS A 133 -12.06 18.03 -4.56
N GLY A 134 -10.87 17.95 -5.16
CA GLY A 134 -9.71 17.33 -4.52
C GLY A 134 -9.28 18.07 -3.26
N SER A 135 -9.26 19.40 -3.28
CA SER A 135 -8.93 20.22 -2.10
C SER A 135 -9.98 20.06 -1.01
N THR A 136 -11.26 20.04 -1.37
CA THR A 136 -12.37 19.79 -0.44
C THR A 136 -12.25 18.43 0.25
N LEU A 137 -11.94 17.36 -0.49
CA LEU A 137 -11.71 16.03 0.06
C LEU A 137 -10.46 15.97 0.94
N LEU A 138 -9.35 16.58 0.49
CA LEU A 138 -8.10 16.64 1.25
C LEU A 138 -8.28 17.37 2.59
N ASP A 139 -9.00 18.50 2.60
CA ASP A 139 -9.28 19.25 3.82
C ASP A 139 -10.14 18.44 4.79
N ALA A 140 -11.15 17.72 4.28
CA ALA A 140 -12.01 16.86 5.09
C ALA A 140 -11.23 15.69 5.72
N VAL A 141 -10.47 14.94 4.92
CA VAL A 141 -9.74 13.76 5.40
C VAL A 141 -8.58 14.14 6.34
N THR A 142 -7.89 15.26 6.08
CA THR A 142 -6.85 15.77 6.98
C THR A 142 -7.44 16.39 8.24
N GLY A 143 -8.69 16.89 8.19
CA GLY A 143 -9.46 17.27 9.37
C GLY A 143 -9.71 16.08 10.30
N LEU A 144 -10.16 14.94 9.76
CA LEU A 144 -10.33 13.71 10.55
C LEU A 144 -9.01 13.28 11.20
N ALA A 145 -7.90 13.30 10.45
CA ALA A 145 -6.58 12.98 10.99
C ALA A 145 -6.19 13.89 12.17
N ARG A 146 -6.43 15.21 12.07
CA ARG A 146 -6.20 16.16 13.19
C ARG A 146 -7.08 15.87 14.39
N ASP A 147 -8.36 15.57 14.17
CA ASP A 147 -9.31 15.26 15.25
C ASP A 147 -8.93 13.98 16.00
N TRP A 148 -8.25 13.05 15.33
CA TRP A 148 -7.65 11.85 15.95
C TRP A 148 -6.25 12.09 16.54
N GLY A 149 -5.79 13.33 16.59
CA GLY A 149 -4.52 13.71 17.21
C GLY A 149 -3.29 13.37 16.36
N LYS A 150 -3.45 13.11 15.05
CA LYS A 150 -2.32 12.87 14.15
C LYS A 150 -1.56 14.17 13.89
N THR A 151 -0.24 14.07 13.80
CA THR A 151 0.67 15.20 13.57
C THR A 151 1.33 15.13 12.20
N LEU A 152 1.23 13.99 11.51
CA LEU A 152 1.77 13.75 10.18
C LEU A 152 0.71 13.11 9.28
N THR A 153 0.65 13.57 8.04
CA THR A 153 -0.11 12.92 6.95
C THR A 153 0.84 12.49 5.86
N SER A 154 0.61 11.30 5.29
CA SER A 154 1.30 10.80 4.11
C SER A 154 0.31 10.43 3.02
N CYS A 155 0.76 10.42 1.76
CA CYS A 155 -0.02 9.95 0.62
C CYS A 155 0.91 9.39 -0.46
N GLU A 156 0.36 8.64 -1.40
CA GLU A 156 1.10 8.19 -2.58
C GLU A 156 0.76 9.02 -3.82
N ALA A 157 1.77 9.25 -4.66
CA ALA A 157 1.57 9.87 -5.96
C ALA A 157 2.47 9.24 -7.03
N TRP A 158 1.89 8.95 -8.18
CA TRP A 158 2.64 8.60 -9.39
C TRP A 158 3.47 9.80 -9.86
N ALA A 159 4.70 9.55 -10.27
CA ALA A 159 5.56 10.57 -10.86
C ALA A 159 4.91 11.09 -12.15
N ASP A 160 5.08 12.39 -12.42
CA ASP A 160 4.56 13.10 -13.60
C ASP A 160 3.01 13.08 -13.71
N SER A 161 2.31 12.71 -12.63
CA SER A 161 0.84 12.67 -12.57
C SER A 161 0.25 13.97 -12.02
N SER A 162 -1.07 14.16 -12.19
CA SER A 162 -1.75 15.26 -11.50
C SER A 162 -1.72 15.14 -9.98
N GLY A 163 -1.55 13.92 -9.44
CA GLY A 163 -1.41 13.67 -8.01
C GLY A 163 -0.14 14.26 -7.43
N GLU A 164 0.99 14.14 -8.14
CA GLU A 164 2.28 14.72 -7.71
C GLU A 164 2.19 16.25 -7.60
N GLY A 165 1.67 16.90 -8.65
CA GLY A 165 1.47 18.35 -8.64
C GLY A 165 0.45 18.80 -7.60
N PHE A 166 -0.57 17.99 -7.31
CA PHE A 166 -1.57 18.27 -6.28
C PHE A 166 -0.99 18.16 -4.86
N ALA A 167 -0.21 17.11 -4.57
CA ALA A 167 0.49 16.93 -3.31
C ALA A 167 1.43 18.11 -3.03
N ALA A 168 2.27 18.48 -4.00
CA ALA A 168 3.16 19.62 -3.90
C ALA A 168 2.41 20.95 -3.67
N TYR A 169 1.31 21.18 -4.41
CA TYR A 169 0.47 22.37 -4.24
C TYR A 169 -0.10 22.50 -2.81
N HIS A 170 -0.48 21.38 -2.20
CA HIS A 170 -0.98 21.34 -0.83
C HIS A 170 0.10 21.24 0.26
N GLY A 171 1.36 21.46 -0.11
CA GLY A 171 2.48 21.56 0.83
C GLY A 171 3.02 20.22 1.33
N TYR A 172 2.64 19.10 0.70
CA TYR A 172 3.33 17.84 0.91
C TYR A 172 4.72 17.91 0.27
N LYS A 173 5.68 17.24 0.92
CA LYS A 173 7.06 17.10 0.44
C LYS A 173 7.32 15.64 0.08
N PRO A 174 8.14 15.34 -0.95
CA PRO A 174 8.53 13.98 -1.23
C PRO A 174 9.34 13.43 -0.05
N GLY A 175 8.96 12.27 0.47
CA GLY A 175 9.68 11.55 1.52
C GLY A 175 10.48 10.37 0.97
N MET A 176 9.90 9.63 0.02
CA MET A 176 10.56 8.48 -0.61
C MET A 176 10.19 8.39 -2.10
N ARG A 177 11.18 8.07 -2.94
CA ARG A 177 10.93 7.71 -4.35
C ARG A 177 10.84 6.19 -4.46
N SER A 178 9.80 5.70 -5.12
CA SER A 178 9.57 4.26 -5.29
C SER A 178 9.36 3.92 -6.76
N ALA A 179 9.81 2.74 -7.15
CA ALA A 179 9.62 2.22 -8.50
C ALA A 179 8.84 0.91 -8.45
N GLN A 180 7.78 0.86 -9.26
CA GLN A 180 7.08 -0.37 -9.57
C GLN A 180 7.91 -1.15 -10.59
N ARG A 181 8.21 -2.39 -10.24
CA ARG A 181 8.93 -3.33 -11.09
C ARG A 181 8.05 -4.52 -11.42
N ARG A 182 8.20 -5.04 -12.63
CA ARG A 182 7.42 -6.15 -13.16
C ARG A 182 8.32 -7.25 -13.69
N LEU A 183 7.95 -8.48 -13.40
CA LEU A 183 8.39 -9.67 -14.11
C LEU A 183 7.28 -10.08 -15.08
N ASP A 184 7.63 -10.22 -16.36
CA ASP A 184 6.80 -10.86 -17.37
C ASP A 184 7.20 -12.34 -17.43
N LEU A 185 6.37 -13.22 -16.87
CA LEU A 185 6.64 -14.65 -16.77
C LEU A 185 6.55 -15.36 -18.13
N ALA A 186 5.81 -14.81 -19.08
CA ALA A 186 5.70 -15.36 -20.43
C ALA A 186 6.96 -15.06 -21.26
N ALA A 187 7.60 -13.92 -21.02
CA ALA A 187 8.85 -13.51 -21.66
C ALA A 187 10.11 -13.91 -20.88
N LEU A 188 9.97 -14.55 -19.72
CA LEU A 188 11.08 -14.87 -18.82
C LEU A 188 12.01 -15.94 -19.41
N ASP A 189 13.32 -15.71 -19.34
CA ASP A 189 14.32 -16.74 -19.64
C ASP A 189 14.41 -17.72 -18.46
N TRP A 190 13.63 -18.80 -18.53
CA TRP A 190 13.62 -19.83 -17.51
C TRP A 190 14.97 -20.55 -17.35
N GLY A 191 15.79 -20.62 -18.41
CA GLY A 191 17.13 -21.19 -18.32
C GLY A 191 18.03 -20.34 -17.42
N GLN A 192 17.97 -19.02 -17.60
CA GLN A 192 18.64 -18.07 -16.72
C GLN A 192 18.15 -18.20 -15.27
N ILE A 193 16.84 -18.34 -15.04
CA ILE A 193 16.30 -18.51 -13.68
C ILE A 193 16.82 -19.79 -13.03
N ASP A 194 16.89 -20.90 -13.77
CA ASP A 194 17.43 -22.17 -13.25
C ASP A 194 18.93 -22.05 -12.95
N GLU A 195 19.71 -21.35 -13.77
CA GLU A 195 21.13 -21.06 -13.50
C GLU A 195 21.33 -20.19 -12.26
N LEU A 196 20.55 -19.12 -12.12
CA LEU A 196 20.57 -18.23 -10.95
C LEU A 196 20.19 -18.98 -9.67
N HIS A 197 19.21 -19.88 -9.77
CA HIS A 197 18.82 -20.73 -8.66
C HIS A 197 19.95 -21.67 -8.24
N ALA A 198 20.62 -22.33 -9.21
CA ALA A 198 21.75 -23.20 -8.94
C ALA A 198 22.93 -22.43 -8.28
N GLU A 199 23.30 -21.26 -8.81
CA GLU A 199 24.32 -20.38 -8.21
C GLU A 199 23.98 -20.04 -6.75
N ALA A 200 22.73 -19.68 -6.48
CA ALA A 200 22.30 -19.31 -5.14
C ALA A 200 22.29 -20.52 -4.20
N ALA A 201 21.84 -21.69 -4.68
CA ALA A 201 21.81 -22.93 -3.93
C ALA A 201 23.22 -23.39 -3.53
N ASP A 202 24.20 -23.28 -4.43
CA ASP A 202 25.61 -23.60 -4.16
C ASP A 202 26.22 -22.73 -3.03
N LYS A 203 25.68 -21.53 -2.81
CA LYS A 203 26.09 -20.63 -1.71
C LYS A 203 25.27 -20.81 -0.44
N ALA A 204 24.11 -21.45 -0.53
CA ALA A 204 23.15 -21.57 0.54
C ALA A 204 23.05 -23.01 1.11
N THR A 205 24.11 -23.81 1.00
CA THR A 205 24.11 -25.23 1.39
C THR A 205 23.81 -25.51 2.87
N ALA A 206 23.90 -24.48 3.73
CA ALA A 206 23.55 -24.56 5.15
C ALA A 206 22.04 -24.38 5.43
N TYR A 207 21.24 -24.14 4.38
CA TYR A 207 19.82 -23.83 4.48
C TYR A 207 18.98 -24.80 3.64
N GLU A 208 17.79 -25.10 4.14
CA GLU A 208 16.70 -25.75 3.39
C GLU A 208 15.58 -24.74 3.12
N LEU A 209 14.78 -24.99 2.08
CA LEU A 209 13.60 -24.17 1.79
C LEU A 209 12.34 -24.83 2.34
N VAL A 210 11.54 -24.07 3.09
CA VAL A 210 10.23 -24.51 3.59
C VAL A 210 9.14 -23.74 2.85
N SER A 211 8.22 -24.47 2.21
CA SER A 211 7.09 -23.90 1.46
C SER A 211 5.82 -23.89 2.30
N ILE A 212 5.11 -22.77 2.29
CA ILE A 212 3.87 -22.56 3.05
C ILE A 212 2.84 -21.90 2.12
N VAL A 213 1.63 -22.47 2.09
CA VAL A 213 0.47 -21.86 1.42
C VAL A 213 -0.50 -21.38 2.49
N GLY A 214 -0.92 -20.12 2.39
CA GLY A 214 -1.83 -19.50 3.35
C GLY A 214 -1.19 -19.31 4.72
N ARG A 215 -1.91 -19.74 5.76
CA ARG A 215 -1.53 -19.55 7.16
C ARG A 215 -0.39 -20.48 7.56
N ALA A 216 0.66 -19.94 8.18
CA ALA A 216 1.80 -20.72 8.63
C ALA A 216 1.50 -21.56 9.88
N PRO A 217 2.12 -22.76 10.00
CA PRO A 217 2.09 -23.56 11.22
C PRO A 217 2.50 -22.77 12.48
N GLU A 218 1.87 -23.06 13.61
CA GLU A 218 2.13 -22.36 14.89
C GLU A 218 3.61 -22.39 15.31
N ALA A 219 4.29 -23.50 15.06
CA ALA A 219 5.71 -23.66 15.40
C ALA A 219 6.64 -22.69 14.67
N LEU A 220 6.24 -22.09 13.54
CA LEU A 220 7.06 -21.16 12.76
C LEU A 220 6.80 -19.69 13.08
N ILE A 221 5.83 -19.38 13.94
CA ILE A 221 5.45 -18.00 14.21
C ILE A 221 6.55 -17.14 14.82
N PRO A 222 7.28 -17.61 15.84
CA PRO A 222 8.38 -16.82 16.41
C PRO A 222 9.42 -16.44 15.35
N ASP A 223 9.72 -17.38 14.46
CA ASP A 223 10.63 -17.16 13.34
C ASP A 223 10.05 -16.18 12.32
N LEU A 224 8.76 -16.28 12.00
CA LEU A 224 8.08 -15.36 11.10
C LEU A 224 8.08 -13.92 11.62
N VAL A 225 7.90 -13.72 12.92
CA VAL A 225 8.04 -12.40 13.54
C VAL A 225 9.43 -11.84 13.25
N ALA A 226 10.49 -12.61 13.51
CA ALA A 226 11.86 -12.17 13.29
C ALA A 226 12.16 -11.85 11.82
N VAL A 227 11.81 -12.75 10.89
CA VAL A 227 12.10 -12.51 9.46
C VAL A 227 11.23 -11.41 8.86
N THR A 228 10.00 -11.22 9.33
CA THR A 228 9.13 -10.12 8.85
C THR A 228 9.68 -8.78 9.34
N ALA A 229 10.06 -8.67 10.62
CA ALA A 229 10.64 -7.46 11.19
C ALA A 229 11.91 -6.97 10.49
N ALA A 230 12.65 -7.85 9.81
CA ALA A 230 13.81 -7.47 9.00
C ALA A 230 13.47 -6.60 7.78
N ILE A 231 12.17 -6.38 7.48
CA ILE A 231 11.75 -5.39 6.49
C ILE A 231 12.12 -3.95 6.88
N ASN A 232 12.27 -3.66 8.18
CA ASN A 232 12.71 -2.35 8.68
C ASN A 232 14.12 -1.95 8.21
N ASP A 233 14.91 -2.90 7.68
CA ASP A 233 16.19 -2.58 7.03
C ASP A 233 16.01 -1.95 5.63
N ALA A 234 14.80 -1.95 5.07
CA ALA A 234 14.50 -1.24 3.85
C ALA A 234 14.60 0.28 4.09
N PRO A 235 15.18 1.04 3.15
CA PRO A 235 15.35 2.48 3.34
C PRO A 235 13.99 3.19 3.32
N LEU A 236 13.77 4.01 4.35
CA LEU A 236 12.65 4.95 4.44
C LEU A 236 12.94 6.31 3.78
N ASP A 237 14.16 6.51 3.28
CA ASP A 237 14.66 7.79 2.76
C ASP A 237 14.42 8.94 3.76
N ASP A 238 13.66 9.98 3.37
CA ASP A 238 13.36 11.13 4.21
C ASP A 238 12.01 10.99 4.96
N LEU A 239 11.37 9.81 4.92
CA LEU A 239 10.10 9.59 5.63
C LEU A 239 10.28 9.70 7.15
N GLU A 240 9.31 10.35 7.79
CA GLU A 240 9.25 10.49 9.25
C GLU A 240 8.47 9.33 9.89
N TRP A 241 8.70 8.12 9.39
CA TRP A 241 8.07 6.88 9.87
C TRP A 241 8.94 6.25 10.95
N GLU A 242 8.29 5.60 11.90
CA GLU A 242 8.92 4.75 12.91
C GLU A 242 9.12 3.34 12.34
N ASP A 243 10.11 2.62 12.87
CA ASP A 243 10.25 1.19 12.60
C ASP A 243 8.96 0.46 12.99
N GLU A 244 8.52 -0.45 12.12
CA GLU A 244 7.32 -1.22 12.37
C GLU A 244 7.54 -2.27 13.46
N ILE A 245 6.56 -2.40 14.36
CA ILE A 245 6.59 -3.37 15.45
C ILE A 245 5.79 -4.60 15.03
N TYR A 246 6.50 -5.71 14.80
CA TYR A 246 5.91 -6.99 14.43
C TYR A 246 5.74 -7.88 15.67
N SER A 247 4.49 -8.04 16.11
CA SER A 247 4.10 -9.02 17.12
C SER A 247 3.59 -10.32 16.45
N VAL A 248 3.41 -11.36 17.27
CA VAL A 248 2.71 -12.58 16.82
C VAL A 248 1.33 -12.23 16.28
N ASP A 249 0.60 -11.36 16.97
CA ASP A 249 -0.75 -10.96 16.60
C ASP A 249 -0.77 -10.24 15.24
N ARG A 250 0.18 -9.35 14.98
CA ARG A 250 0.30 -8.66 13.68
C ARG A 250 0.61 -9.60 12.53
N VAL A 251 1.54 -10.54 12.73
CA VAL A 251 1.83 -11.56 11.71
C VAL A 251 0.61 -12.45 11.44
N ARG A 252 -0.18 -12.77 12.47
CA ARG A 252 -1.43 -13.52 12.31
C ARG A 252 -2.54 -12.68 11.68
N ALA A 253 -2.61 -11.40 11.96
CA ALA A 253 -3.56 -10.48 11.35
C ALA A 253 -3.29 -10.37 9.84
N PHE A 254 -2.02 -10.26 9.41
CA PHE A 254 -1.62 -10.34 8.00
C PHE A 254 -2.14 -11.61 7.31
N GLU A 255 -1.88 -12.79 7.88
CA GLU A 255 -2.35 -14.04 7.27
C GLU A 255 -3.89 -14.15 7.24
N THR A 256 -4.56 -13.61 8.26
CA THR A 256 -6.03 -13.59 8.38
C THR A 256 -6.63 -12.65 7.34
N ALA A 257 -6.09 -11.45 7.19
CA ALA A 257 -6.47 -10.47 6.18
C ALA A 257 -6.31 -11.04 4.76
N GLN A 258 -5.17 -11.66 4.47
CA GLN A 258 -4.92 -12.26 3.15
C GLN A 258 -5.90 -13.39 2.82
N ALA A 259 -6.24 -14.23 3.81
CA ALA A 259 -7.26 -15.27 3.65
C ALA A 259 -8.68 -14.69 3.49
N ALA A 260 -9.03 -13.67 4.27
CA ALA A 260 -10.33 -13.00 4.20
C ALA A 260 -10.52 -12.23 2.88
N ARG A 261 -9.42 -11.72 2.30
CA ARG A 261 -9.35 -11.18 0.93
C ARG A 261 -9.38 -12.25 -0.15
N GLU A 262 -9.48 -13.52 0.23
CA GLU A 262 -9.51 -14.69 -0.65
C GLU A 262 -8.28 -14.80 -1.56
N ARG A 263 -7.14 -14.22 -1.13
CA ARG A 263 -5.88 -14.30 -1.87
C ARG A 263 -5.20 -15.64 -1.60
N ARG A 264 -4.58 -16.20 -2.64
CA ARG A 264 -3.68 -17.34 -2.49
C ARG A 264 -2.32 -16.79 -2.10
N LEU A 265 -1.89 -17.08 -0.88
CA LEU A 265 -0.64 -16.60 -0.30
C LEU A 265 0.41 -17.71 -0.37
N TYR A 266 1.54 -17.43 -1.01
CA TYR A 266 2.68 -18.33 -1.14
C TYR A 266 3.85 -17.74 -0.36
N ARG A 267 4.42 -18.52 0.55
CA ARG A 267 5.59 -18.13 1.33
C ARG A 267 6.67 -19.19 1.24
N LEU A 268 7.89 -18.76 0.99
CA LEU A 268 9.09 -19.58 1.16
C LEU A 268 9.92 -19.04 2.32
N LEU A 269 10.43 -19.94 3.14
CA LEU A 269 11.38 -19.65 4.22
C LEU A 269 12.72 -20.29 3.89
N ALA A 270 13.81 -19.58 4.13
CA ALA A 270 15.15 -20.16 4.20
C ALA A 270 15.40 -20.57 5.64
N ARG A 271 15.45 -21.87 5.93
CA ARG A 271 15.57 -22.44 7.26
C ARG A 271 16.95 -23.06 7.44
N ARG A 272 17.65 -22.74 8.52
CA ARG A 272 18.97 -23.31 8.83
C ARG A 272 18.84 -24.80 9.14
N ILE A 273 19.72 -25.61 8.56
CA ILE A 273 19.73 -27.06 8.77
C ILE A 273 20.23 -27.41 10.18
N GLU A 274 21.16 -26.63 10.73
CA GLU A 274 21.83 -26.94 12.00
C GLU A 274 20.92 -26.90 13.22
N ASP A 275 19.99 -25.94 13.26
CA ASP A 275 19.15 -25.64 14.42
C ASP A 275 17.67 -25.44 14.08
N GLY A 276 17.32 -25.41 12.79
CA GLY A 276 15.94 -25.27 12.32
C GLY A 276 15.37 -23.85 12.40
N GLY A 277 16.16 -22.82 12.69
CA GLY A 277 15.68 -21.44 12.71
C GLY A 277 15.60 -20.80 11.33
N CYS A 278 14.66 -19.88 11.12
CA CYS A 278 14.51 -19.16 9.85
C CYS A 278 15.50 -18.00 9.71
N ALA A 279 16.05 -17.85 8.50
CA ALA A 279 17.03 -16.84 8.14
C ALA A 279 16.51 -15.77 7.18
N GLY A 280 15.37 -16.01 6.53
CA GLY A 280 14.73 -15.08 5.62
C GLY A 280 13.48 -15.67 5.00
N HIS A 281 12.69 -14.82 4.33
CA HIS A 281 11.49 -15.24 3.64
C HIS A 281 11.30 -14.55 2.30
N THR A 282 10.39 -15.08 1.48
CA THR A 282 9.75 -14.32 0.39
C THR A 282 8.26 -14.66 0.33
N VAL A 283 7.43 -13.69 -0.04
CA VAL A 283 5.98 -13.83 -0.08
C VAL A 283 5.43 -13.34 -1.41
N VAL A 284 4.58 -14.15 -2.05
CA VAL A 284 3.78 -13.75 -3.23
C VAL A 284 2.32 -14.00 -2.94
N ALA A 285 1.45 -13.07 -3.34
CA ALA A 285 0.01 -13.25 -3.22
C ALA A 285 -0.68 -13.05 -4.58
N VAL A 286 -1.62 -13.95 -4.89
CA VAL A 286 -2.40 -13.95 -6.13
C VAL A 286 -3.88 -13.77 -5.81
N ASP A 287 -4.51 -12.76 -6.41
CA ASP A 287 -5.96 -12.57 -6.34
C ASP A 287 -6.64 -13.51 -7.36
N PRO A 288 -7.53 -14.43 -6.95
CA PRO A 288 -8.22 -15.33 -7.88
C PRO A 288 -9.10 -14.59 -8.91
N ARG A 289 -9.46 -13.32 -8.67
CA ARG A 289 -10.21 -12.48 -9.64
C ARG A 289 -9.31 -11.82 -10.68
N ARG A 290 -7.99 -11.90 -10.50
CA ARG A 290 -6.98 -11.47 -11.47
C ARG A 290 -5.89 -12.54 -11.53
N PRO A 291 -6.24 -13.75 -12.00
CA PRO A 291 -5.37 -14.91 -11.85
C PRO A 291 -4.08 -14.80 -12.68
N SER A 292 -4.02 -13.90 -13.67
CA SER A 292 -2.81 -13.59 -14.45
C SER A 292 -1.85 -12.60 -13.80
N TYR A 293 -2.18 -12.07 -12.62
CA TYR A 293 -1.39 -11.04 -11.95
C TYR A 293 -1.08 -11.43 -10.49
N GLY A 294 0.21 -11.51 -10.20
CA GLY A 294 0.76 -11.76 -8.87
C GLY A 294 1.37 -10.50 -8.28
N ASN A 295 1.41 -10.44 -6.95
CA ASN A 295 2.10 -9.38 -6.22
C ASN A 295 3.19 -10.00 -5.36
N GLN A 296 4.44 -9.69 -5.68
CA GLN A 296 5.59 -9.98 -4.84
C GLN A 296 5.61 -8.94 -3.72
N MET A 297 5.32 -9.45 -2.53
CA MET A 297 5.35 -8.74 -1.26
C MET A 297 6.78 -8.84 -0.71
N ASP A 298 6.94 -8.97 0.60
CA ASP A 298 8.24 -8.92 1.24
C ASP A 298 9.21 -10.01 0.78
N THR A 299 10.48 -9.62 0.70
CA THR A 299 11.61 -10.54 0.66
C THR A 299 12.68 -10.01 1.60
N THR A 300 12.90 -10.74 2.69
CA THR A 300 13.80 -10.31 3.76
C THR A 300 14.80 -11.41 4.08
N VAL A 301 15.97 -10.99 4.55
CA VAL A 301 17.00 -11.89 5.07
C VAL A 301 17.58 -11.20 6.30
N LEU A 302 17.58 -11.92 7.43
CA LEU A 302 18.18 -11.46 8.68
C LEU A 302 19.65 -11.09 8.45
N VAL A 303 20.12 -10.06 9.13
CA VAL A 303 21.44 -9.47 8.88
C VAL A 303 22.57 -10.47 9.04
N GLU A 304 22.46 -11.39 10.01
CA GLU A 304 23.43 -12.44 10.32
C GLU A 304 23.58 -13.49 9.21
N HIS A 305 22.59 -13.59 8.32
CA HIS A 305 22.55 -14.58 7.25
C HIS A 305 22.77 -13.99 5.86
N ARG A 306 23.02 -12.67 5.77
CA ARG A 306 23.35 -12.01 4.50
C ARG A 306 24.68 -12.50 3.94
N GLY A 307 24.88 -12.31 2.64
CA GLY A 307 26.06 -12.82 1.91
C GLY A 307 25.93 -14.27 1.41
N ASN A 308 24.95 -15.04 1.89
CA ASN A 308 24.71 -16.44 1.46
C ASN A 308 23.76 -16.57 0.25
N ARG A 309 23.54 -15.48 -0.50
CA ARG A 309 22.62 -15.43 -1.67
C ARG A 309 21.16 -15.82 -1.38
N LEU A 310 20.72 -15.83 -0.12
CA LEU A 310 19.38 -16.28 0.27
C LEU A 310 18.24 -15.52 -0.42
N GLY A 311 18.34 -14.19 -0.59
CA GLY A 311 17.29 -13.43 -1.29
C GLY A 311 17.10 -13.87 -2.74
N LEU A 312 18.19 -14.21 -3.45
CA LEU A 312 18.12 -14.74 -4.81
C LEU A 312 17.61 -16.18 -4.83
N LEU A 313 18.05 -17.02 -3.90
CA LEU A 313 17.56 -18.39 -3.75
C LEU A 313 16.04 -18.40 -3.55
N LEU A 314 15.56 -17.59 -2.60
CA LEU A 314 14.14 -17.49 -2.25
C LEU A 314 13.30 -17.03 -3.44
N LYS A 315 13.69 -15.95 -4.13
CA LYS A 315 12.94 -15.43 -5.27
C LYS A 315 12.95 -16.38 -6.47
N THR A 316 14.10 -16.97 -6.83
CA THR A 316 14.15 -17.94 -7.93
C THR A 316 13.35 -19.20 -7.61
N ALA A 317 13.40 -19.69 -6.37
CA ALA A 317 12.58 -20.82 -5.93
C ALA A 317 11.08 -20.48 -5.96
N MET A 318 10.69 -19.27 -5.58
CA MET A 318 9.30 -18.79 -5.67
C MET A 318 8.81 -18.79 -7.12
N LEU A 319 9.61 -18.26 -8.05
CA LEU A 319 9.27 -18.27 -9.48
C LEU A 319 9.09 -19.69 -10.03
N ARG A 320 10.01 -20.60 -9.69
CA ARG A 320 9.92 -22.02 -10.09
C ARG A 320 8.66 -22.68 -9.51
N TRP A 321 8.33 -22.41 -8.25
CA TRP A 321 7.13 -22.95 -7.59
C TRP A 321 5.84 -22.40 -8.21
N LEU A 322 5.77 -21.10 -8.49
CA LEU A 322 4.61 -20.46 -9.10
C LEU A 322 4.41 -20.90 -10.55
N ARG A 323 5.48 -21.16 -11.30
CA ARG A 323 5.37 -21.73 -12.66
C ARG A 323 4.58 -23.03 -12.70
N GLU A 324 4.74 -23.87 -11.68
CA GLU A 324 4.05 -25.16 -11.57
C GLU A 324 2.64 -25.03 -10.99
N THR A 325 2.47 -24.17 -9.98
CA THR A 325 1.23 -24.10 -9.18
C THR A 325 0.24 -23.04 -9.65
N GLU A 326 0.71 -22.03 -10.35
CA GLU A 326 -0.06 -20.90 -10.87
C GLU A 326 0.30 -20.65 -12.35
N PRO A 327 0.14 -21.64 -13.25
CA PRO A 327 0.58 -21.55 -14.64
C PRO A 327 -0.13 -20.47 -15.46
N GLN A 328 -1.20 -19.89 -14.93
CA GLN A 328 -1.94 -18.79 -15.53
C GLN A 328 -1.41 -17.40 -15.14
N LEU A 329 -0.43 -17.29 -14.24
CA LEU A 329 0.25 -16.03 -13.95
C LEU A 329 1.07 -15.58 -15.16
N ASP A 330 0.79 -14.37 -15.63
CA ASP A 330 1.57 -13.72 -16.70
C ASP A 330 2.54 -12.70 -16.11
N LEU A 331 2.12 -11.97 -15.08
CA LEU A 331 2.85 -10.82 -14.53
C LEU A 331 3.00 -10.93 -13.02
N ILE A 332 4.17 -10.55 -12.49
CA ILE A 332 4.38 -10.34 -11.06
C ILE A 332 4.95 -8.94 -10.83
N ASP A 333 4.25 -8.14 -10.01
CA ASP A 333 4.70 -6.80 -9.65
C ASP A 333 5.24 -6.73 -8.23
N THR A 334 6.22 -5.86 -8.04
CA THR A 334 6.82 -5.51 -6.74
C THR A 334 7.16 -4.03 -6.70
N TRP A 335 7.38 -3.52 -5.49
CA TRP A 335 7.70 -2.12 -5.23
C TRP A 335 8.95 -2.03 -4.38
N ASN A 336 9.85 -1.11 -4.74
CA ASN A 336 11.03 -0.83 -3.93
C ASN A 336 11.34 0.67 -3.97
N ALA A 337 11.76 1.21 -2.83
CA ALA A 337 12.47 2.48 -2.76
C ALA A 337 13.61 2.48 -3.79
N GLU A 338 13.78 3.57 -4.53
CA GLU A 338 14.83 3.67 -5.56
C GLU A 338 16.24 3.65 -4.95
N SER A 339 16.36 3.99 -3.66
CA SER A 339 17.60 3.91 -2.87
C SER A 339 17.96 2.49 -2.42
N ASN A 340 17.04 1.50 -2.54
CA ASN A 340 17.28 0.11 -2.12
C ASN A 340 18.11 -0.67 -3.16
N THR A 341 19.38 -0.26 -3.31
CA THR A 341 20.31 -0.82 -4.31
C THR A 341 20.47 -2.34 -4.22
N HIS A 342 20.40 -2.93 -3.02
CA HIS A 342 20.53 -4.37 -2.83
C HIS A 342 19.34 -5.14 -3.43
N MET A 343 18.12 -4.74 -3.09
CA MET A 343 16.92 -5.42 -3.61
C MET A 343 16.75 -5.18 -5.11
N ILE A 344 17.11 -3.99 -5.59
CA ILE A 344 17.13 -3.67 -7.03
C ILE A 344 18.08 -4.60 -7.77
N ALA A 345 19.32 -4.80 -7.28
CA ALA A 345 20.26 -5.72 -7.91
C ALA A 345 19.75 -7.16 -7.98
N VAL A 346 18.99 -7.63 -6.98
CA VAL A 346 18.33 -8.94 -7.05
C VAL A 346 17.24 -8.96 -8.12
N ASN A 347 16.37 -7.96 -8.14
CA ASN A 347 15.29 -7.85 -9.13
C ASN A 347 15.81 -7.75 -10.57
N ASP A 348 16.86 -6.98 -10.81
CA ASP A 348 17.48 -6.82 -12.13
C ASP A 348 18.04 -8.17 -12.63
N ARG A 349 18.64 -8.97 -11.75
CA ARG A 349 19.10 -10.32 -12.10
C ARG A 349 17.97 -11.25 -12.51
N LEU A 350 16.78 -11.09 -11.93
CA LEU A 350 15.60 -11.88 -12.27
C LEU A 350 14.93 -11.43 -13.58
N GLY A 351 15.40 -10.33 -14.19
CA GLY A 351 14.79 -9.76 -15.39
C GLY A 351 13.63 -8.81 -15.11
N CYS A 352 13.50 -8.29 -13.87
CA CYS A 352 12.53 -7.24 -13.59
C CYS A 352 12.84 -5.99 -14.43
N PHE A 353 11.79 -5.33 -14.92
CA PHE A 353 11.90 -4.00 -15.52
C PHE A 353 11.01 -2.99 -14.79
N VAL A 354 11.39 -1.72 -14.83
CA VAL A 354 10.59 -0.64 -14.22
C VAL A 354 9.42 -0.33 -15.13
N VAL A 355 8.21 -0.41 -14.58
CA VAL A 355 6.96 -0.08 -15.30
C VAL A 355 6.57 1.37 -15.09
N ALA A 356 6.68 1.82 -13.85
CA ALA A 356 6.29 3.16 -13.43
C ALA A 356 7.05 3.58 -12.18
N ARG A 357 7.00 4.87 -11.89
CA ARG A 357 7.59 5.49 -10.71
C ARG A 357 6.55 6.28 -9.97
N GLY A 358 6.72 6.35 -8.67
CA GLY A 358 5.94 7.19 -7.79
C GLY A 358 6.72 7.49 -6.54
N GLY A 359 6.01 7.82 -5.48
CA GLY A 359 6.64 8.04 -4.20
C GLY A 359 5.63 8.33 -3.13
N ILE A 360 6.15 8.28 -1.91
CA ILE A 360 5.41 8.66 -0.71
C ILE A 360 5.73 10.13 -0.43
N TRP A 361 4.67 10.90 -0.26
CA TRP A 361 4.70 12.32 0.07
C TRP A 361 4.20 12.50 1.49
N GLN A 362 4.73 13.47 2.23
CA GLN A 362 4.33 13.70 3.62
C GLN A 362 4.19 15.19 3.96
N ARG A 363 3.33 15.48 4.93
CA ARG A 363 3.05 16.82 5.43
C ARG A 363 2.70 16.77 6.91
N ARG A 364 3.42 17.55 7.73
CA ARG A 364 3.05 17.81 9.13
C ARG A 364 1.78 18.65 9.19
N LEU A 365 0.85 18.30 10.08
CA LEU A 365 -0.53 18.81 10.12
C LEU A 365 -0.73 20.16 10.80
#